data_AF-A0A811ZM31-F1
#
_entry.id   AF-A0A811ZM31-F1
#
_cell.length_a   1.000
_cell.length_b   1.000
_cell.length_c   1.000
_cell.angle_alpha   90.00
_cell.angle_beta   90.00
_cell.angle_gamma   90.00
#
_symmetry.space_group_name_H-M   'P 1'
#
loop_
_entity.id
_entity.type
_entity.pdbx_description
1 polymer ?
#
loop_
_entity_poly.entity_id
_entity_poly.type
_entity_poly.pdbx_seq_one_letter_code
_entity_poly.pdbx_strand_id
1 'polypeptide(L)'
;MVHCEKGNSLNEVNRQPLKMMEPHTHCLGGLLSPCEEWWSHAQIYAVCQSISKVLVDRYQKYMDEGCLGGSAKEIKDLFIQYNQTLLVASPPHCKSKKFGGPGAQARYHKSYQ
;
A
#
# COMPACT_ATOMS: atom_id res chain seq x y z
N MET A 1 -10.70 4.13 4.83
CA MET A 1 -11.26 5.22 4.01
C MET A 1 -10.35 6.41 4.19
N VAL A 2 -9.91 7.06 3.11
CA VAL A 2 -8.98 8.21 3.19
C VAL A 2 -9.74 9.48 2.88
N HIS A 3 -9.50 10.50 3.70
CA HIS A 3 -10.15 11.80 3.59
C HIS A 3 -9.09 12.86 3.27
N CYS A 4 -9.44 13.82 2.43
CA CYS A 4 -8.53 14.88 2.02
C CYS A 4 -9.24 16.21 2.08
N GLU A 5 -8.75 17.09 2.96
CA GLU A 5 -9.33 18.42 3.19
C GLU A 5 -8.35 19.53 2.78
N LYS A 6 -8.87 20.72 2.53
CA LYS A 6 -8.06 21.94 2.43
C LYS A 6 -7.63 22.30 3.86
N GLY A 7 -6.35 22.14 4.19
CA GLY A 7 -5.83 22.40 5.54
C GLY A 7 -4.32 22.27 5.60
N ASN A 8 -3.76 22.38 6.79
CA ASN A 8 -2.31 22.24 7.04
C ASN A 8 -1.86 20.83 6.66
N SER A 9 -0.71 20.68 6.00
CA SER A 9 -0.15 19.47 5.37
C SER A 9 0.14 18.29 6.32
N LEU A 10 -0.86 17.85 7.08
CA LEU A 10 -0.78 16.80 8.08
C LEU A 10 -1.22 15.46 7.45
N ASN A 11 -0.30 14.51 7.40
CA ASN A 11 -0.59 13.15 6.97
C ASN A 11 -0.73 12.28 8.23
N GLU A 12 -1.94 11.81 8.52
CA GLU A 12 -2.23 10.92 9.64
C GLU A 12 -2.74 9.56 9.16
N VAL A 13 -2.31 8.50 9.84
CA VAL A 13 -2.85 7.15 9.66
C VAL A 13 -3.32 6.65 11.03
N ASN A 14 -4.57 6.21 11.13
CA ASN A 14 -5.19 5.80 12.41
C ASN A 14 -5.06 6.86 13.53
N ARG A 15 -5.15 8.16 13.18
CA ARG A 15 -4.94 9.32 14.08
C ARG A 15 -3.54 9.46 14.69
N GLN A 16 -2.55 8.77 14.13
CA GLN A 16 -1.15 9.00 14.45
C GLN A 16 -0.47 9.71 13.27
N PRO A 17 0.42 10.69 13.52
CA PRO A 17 1.16 11.35 12.46
C PRO A 17 2.08 10.35 11.77
N LEU A 18 2.10 10.40 10.43
CA LEU A 18 2.99 9.57 9.62
C LEU A 18 4.45 10.00 9.84
N LYS A 19 5.10 9.42 10.84
CA LYS A 19 6.56 9.46 10.98
C LYS A 19 7.14 8.58 9.86
N MET A 20 8.20 9.04 9.19
CA MET A 20 8.87 8.28 8.13
C MET A 20 9.05 6.83 8.58
N MET A 21 8.35 5.91 7.88
CA MET A 21 8.53 4.48 8.06
C MET A 21 9.92 4.13 7.56
N GLU A 22 10.92 4.19 8.44
CA GLU A 22 12.18 3.50 8.17
C GLU A 22 11.96 2.02 8.47
N PRO A 23 12.02 1.13 7.47
CA PRO A 23 12.02 -0.29 7.72
C PRO A 23 13.35 -0.65 8.36
N HIS A 24 13.42 -0.68 9.69
CA HIS A 24 14.58 -1.21 10.39
C HIS A 24 14.69 -2.71 10.09
N THR A 25 15.54 -3.07 9.14
CA THR A 25 15.89 -4.45 8.78
C THR A 25 16.82 -5.11 9.80
N HIS A 26 16.68 -4.82 11.09
CA HIS A 26 17.54 -5.35 12.16
C HIS A 26 16.73 -6.10 13.20
N CYS A 27 16.31 -7.32 12.85
CA CYS A 27 16.02 -8.36 13.83
C CYS A 27 17.33 -9.09 14.17
N LEU A 28 18.22 -8.44 14.93
CA LEU A 28 19.29 -9.15 15.64
C LEU A 28 18.91 -9.24 17.12
N GLY A 29 18.60 -10.45 17.59
CA GLY A 29 18.76 -10.82 18.99
C GLY A 29 17.51 -10.81 19.87
N GLY A 30 16.72 -11.88 19.81
CA GLY A 30 16.53 -12.79 20.96
C GLY A 30 15.96 -12.34 22.31
N LEU A 31 15.56 -11.08 22.54
CA LEU A 31 14.76 -10.71 23.72
C LEU A 31 13.41 -10.13 23.30
N LEU A 32 12.36 -10.87 23.63
CA LEU A 32 10.97 -10.57 23.29
C LEU A 32 10.44 -9.45 24.20
N SER A 33 10.76 -8.20 23.86
CA SER A 33 9.87 -7.07 24.16
C SER A 33 8.78 -7.06 23.07
N PRO A 34 7.49 -6.88 23.39
CA PRO A 34 6.47 -6.66 22.36
C PRO A 34 6.74 -5.28 21.76
N CYS A 35 7.54 -5.23 20.70
CA CYS A 35 7.62 -4.05 19.84
C CYS A 35 6.27 -3.93 19.15
N GLU A 36 5.39 -3.13 19.74
CA GLU A 36 4.15 -2.69 19.13
C GLU A 36 4.46 -1.93 17.83
N GLU A 37 3.57 -2.09 16.85
CA GLU A 37 3.51 -1.32 15.60
C GLU A 37 4.58 -1.60 14.53
N TRP A 38 4.74 -2.87 14.14
CA TRP A 38 5.35 -3.19 12.84
C TRP A 38 4.30 -3.12 11.74
N TRP A 39 4.47 -2.16 10.83
CA TRP A 39 3.68 -2.11 9.61
C TRP A 39 4.03 -3.30 8.71
N SER A 40 3.02 -4.06 8.31
CA SER A 40 3.25 -5.12 7.30
C SER A 40 3.45 -4.48 5.93
N HIS A 41 4.25 -5.11 5.06
CA HIS A 41 4.46 -4.62 3.68
C HIS A 41 3.13 -4.29 2.98
N ALA A 42 2.09 -5.10 3.18
CA ALA A 42 0.75 -4.86 2.64
C ALA A 42 0.13 -3.55 3.14
N GLN A 43 0.30 -3.21 4.41
CA GLN A 43 -0.20 -1.95 4.99
C GLN A 43 0.56 -0.74 4.45
N ILE A 44 1.88 -0.85 4.24
CA ILE A 44 2.70 0.21 3.63
C ILE A 44 2.19 0.52 2.22
N TYR A 45 2.02 -0.52 1.38
CA TYR A 45 1.48 -0.36 0.03
C TYR A 45 0.04 0.20 0.03
N ALA A 46 -0.79 -0.17 1.00
CA ALA A 46 -2.15 0.38 1.13
C ALA A 46 -2.14 1.88 1.41
N VAL A 47 -1.26 2.35 2.32
CA VAL A 47 -1.09 3.78 2.63
C VAL A 47 -0.56 4.53 1.41
N CYS A 48 0.50 4.05 0.77
CA CYS A 48 1.06 4.68 -0.44
C CYS A 48 0.02 4.80 -1.56
N GLN A 49 -0.73 3.72 -1.83
CA GLN A 49 -1.80 3.75 -2.84
C GLN A 49 -2.88 4.77 -2.50
N SER A 50 -3.23 4.89 -1.23
CA SER A 50 -4.28 5.80 -0.80
C SER A 50 -3.90 7.26 -0.97
N ILE A 51 -2.63 7.62 -0.67
CA ILE A 51 -2.09 8.97 -0.86
C ILE A 51 -2.03 9.31 -2.35
N SER A 52 -1.48 8.43 -3.19
CA SER A 52 -1.39 8.64 -4.63
C SER A 52 -2.77 8.85 -5.28
N LYS A 53 -3.77 8.04 -4.91
CA LYS A 53 -5.15 8.15 -5.45
C LYS A 53 -5.81 9.46 -5.05
N VAL A 54 -5.67 9.86 -3.79
CA VAL A 54 -6.25 11.10 -3.27
C VAL A 54 -5.64 12.33 -3.94
N LEU A 55 -4.32 12.33 -4.17
CA LEU A 55 -3.66 13.43 -4.89
C LEU A 55 -4.23 13.56 -6.30
N VAL A 56 -4.32 12.46 -7.03
CA VAL A 56 -4.85 12.44 -8.40
C VAL A 56 -6.31 12.90 -8.46
N ASP A 57 -7.17 12.44 -7.55
CA ASP A 57 -8.58 12.87 -7.45
C ASP A 57 -8.69 14.37 -7.13
N ARG A 58 -7.81 14.87 -6.25
CA ARG A 58 -7.78 16.27 -5.87
C ARG A 58 -7.41 17.17 -7.04
N TYR A 59 -6.38 16.83 -7.81
CA TYR A 59 -6.02 17.58 -9.01
C TYR A 59 -7.10 17.48 -10.10
N GLN A 60 -7.75 16.33 -10.24
CA GLN A 60 -8.85 16.16 -11.19
C GLN A 60 -10.02 17.12 -10.88
N LYS A 61 -10.40 17.27 -9.60
CA LYS A 61 -11.47 18.19 -9.17
C LYS A 61 -11.13 19.67 -9.39
N TYR A 62 -9.90 20.11 -9.10
CA TYR A 62 -9.51 21.51 -9.28
C TYR A 62 -9.23 21.92 -10.74
N MET A 63 -9.12 20.95 -11.67
CA MET A 63 -9.04 21.24 -13.11
C MET A 63 -10.38 21.72 -13.67
N ASP A 64 -11.50 21.27 -13.09
CA ASP A 64 -12.84 21.70 -13.50
C ASP A 64 -13.18 23.12 -12.97
N GLU A 65 -12.48 23.59 -11.94
CA GLU A 65 -12.66 24.92 -11.29
C GLU A 65 -11.74 26.03 -11.83
N GLY A 66 -10.82 25.72 -12.75
CA GLY A 66 -10.20 26.70 -13.65
C GLY A 66 -9.05 27.59 -13.13
N CYS A 67 -8.33 27.25 -12.05
CA CYS A 67 -7.37 28.21 -11.47
C CYS A 67 -5.89 27.79 -11.27
N LEU A 68 -5.43 26.58 -11.63
CA LEU A 68 -3.99 26.24 -11.56
C LEU A 68 -3.63 25.18 -12.61
N GLY A 69 -2.97 25.60 -13.69
CA GLY A 69 -2.59 24.77 -14.83
C GLY A 69 -1.38 23.87 -14.55
N GLY A 70 -1.61 22.73 -13.88
CA GLY A 70 -0.71 21.58 -13.89
C GLY A 70 -1.51 20.35 -14.28
N SER A 71 -1.17 19.67 -15.38
CA SER A 71 -2.09 18.68 -15.93
C SER A 71 -2.17 17.44 -15.01
N ALA A 72 -3.37 17.11 -14.54
CA ALA A 72 -3.59 15.88 -13.76
C ALA A 72 -3.16 14.61 -14.51
N LYS A 73 -2.98 14.72 -15.84
CA LYS A 73 -2.42 13.71 -16.72
C LYS A 73 -0.91 13.54 -16.51
N GLU A 74 -0.12 14.61 -16.50
CA GLU A 74 1.32 14.54 -16.20
C GLU A 74 1.59 13.87 -14.85
N ILE A 75 0.82 14.20 -13.82
CA ILE A 75 0.96 13.58 -12.49
C ILE A 75 0.67 12.08 -12.53
N LYS A 76 -0.40 11.68 -13.24
CA LYS A 76 -0.73 10.25 -13.43
C LYS A 76 0.39 9.54 -14.19
N ASP A 77 0.91 10.15 -15.25
CA ASP A 77 1.96 9.58 -16.09
C ASP A 77 3.28 9.42 -15.32
N LEU A 78 3.63 10.39 -14.47
CA LEU A 78 4.77 10.31 -13.55
C LEU A 78 4.61 9.15 -12.54
N PHE A 79 3.42 8.97 -11.97
CA PHE A 79 3.15 7.83 -11.08
C PHE A 79 3.24 6.49 -11.81
N ILE A 80 2.72 6.40 -13.03
CA ILE A 80 2.79 5.19 -13.86
C ILE A 80 4.23 4.85 -14.22
N GLN A 81 5.04 5.87 -14.57
CA GLN A 81 6.46 5.72 -14.90
C GLN A 81 7.28 5.26 -13.69
N TYR A 82 6.98 5.79 -12.50
CA TYR A 82 7.67 5.38 -11.27
C TYR A 82 7.24 3.98 -10.83
N ASN A 83 5.94 3.78 -10.58
CA ASN A 83 5.41 2.50 -10.15
C ASN A 83 3.89 2.40 -10.37
N GLN A 84 3.48 1.54 -11.30
CA GLN A 84 2.07 1.32 -11.66
C GLN A 84 1.20 0.85 -10.49
N THR A 85 1.77 0.17 -9.50
CA THR A 85 1.04 -0.37 -8.34
C THR A 85 0.60 0.68 -7.32
N LEU A 86 1.01 1.94 -7.50
CA LEU A 86 0.56 3.08 -6.68
C LEU A 86 -0.86 3.53 -7.04
N LEU A 87 -1.21 3.46 -8.32
CA LEU A 87 -2.54 3.87 -8.80
C LEU A 87 -3.46 2.67 -9.01
N VAL A 88 -2.93 1.60 -9.61
CA VAL A 88 -3.68 0.38 -9.85
C VAL A 88 -3.51 -0.54 -8.64
N ALA A 89 -4.62 -1.03 -8.08
CA ALA A 89 -4.57 -1.99 -6.99
C ALA A 89 -3.79 -3.23 -7.42
N SER A 90 -3.11 -3.90 -6.48
CA SER A 90 -2.40 -5.14 -6.76
C SER A 90 -3.35 -6.33 -6.60
N PRO A 91 -3.67 -7.12 -7.64
CA PRO A 91 -4.26 -8.44 -7.47
C PRO A 91 -3.15 -9.49 -7.56
N PRO A 92 -2.80 -10.12 -6.44
CA PRO A 92 -3.27 -11.50 -6.27
C PRO A 92 -3.72 -11.82 -4.84
N HIS A 93 -4.75 -12.65 -4.72
CA HIS A 93 -5.26 -13.12 -3.44
C HIS A 93 -4.69 -14.50 -3.11
N CYS A 94 -4.56 -14.81 -1.82
CA CYS A 94 -4.17 -16.15 -1.38
C CYS A 94 -5.17 -17.17 -1.93
N LYS A 95 -4.67 -18.12 -2.73
CA LYS A 95 -5.49 -19.22 -3.25
C LYS A 95 -5.94 -20.09 -2.07
N SER A 96 -7.19 -20.55 -2.12
CA SER A 96 -7.71 -21.47 -1.10
C SER A 96 -6.91 -22.78 -1.08
N LYS A 97 -6.75 -23.36 0.12
CA LYS A 97 -6.13 -24.68 0.28
C LYS A 97 -7.00 -25.76 -0.38
N LYS A 98 -6.36 -26.72 -1.05
CA LYS A 98 -7.05 -27.88 -1.64
C LYS A 98 -6.77 -29.13 -0.80
N PHE A 99 -7.73 -30.06 -0.71
CA PHE A 99 -7.54 -31.34 -0.01
C PHE A 99 -6.38 -32.15 -0.60
N GLY A 100 -5.70 -32.94 0.23
CA GLY A 100 -4.59 -33.81 -0.19
C GLY A 100 -3.21 -33.16 -0.16
N GLY A 101 -3.02 -32.10 0.63
CA GLY A 101 -1.71 -31.52 0.90
C GLY A 101 -1.77 -30.27 1.79
N PRO A 102 -0.62 -29.70 2.17
CA PRO A 102 -0.57 -28.58 3.10
C PRO A 102 -0.97 -27.23 2.49
N GLY A 103 -0.93 -27.06 1.16
CA GLY A 103 -1.11 -25.76 0.49
C GLY A 103 -2.10 -25.77 -0.68
N ALA A 104 -2.29 -24.61 -1.30
CA ALA A 104 -3.18 -24.45 -2.46
C ALA A 104 -2.74 -25.30 -3.68
N GLN A 105 -1.44 -25.53 -3.83
CA GLN A 105 -0.84 -26.34 -4.90
C GLN A 105 -0.07 -27.56 -4.37
N ALA A 106 0.45 -27.50 -3.15
CA ALA A 106 1.22 -28.60 -2.56
C ALA A 106 0.34 -29.83 -2.33
N ARG A 107 0.86 -31.02 -2.69
CA ARG A 107 0.23 -32.32 -2.47
C ARG A 107 1.11 -33.18 -1.55
N TYR A 108 0.51 -34.10 -0.80
CA TYR A 108 1.27 -35.14 -0.11
C TYR A 108 1.95 -36.06 -1.13
N HIS A 109 3.16 -36.49 -0.81
CA HIS A 109 3.91 -37.41 -1.66
C HIS A 109 3.23 -38.78 -1.69
N LYS A 110 3.19 -39.43 -2.87
CA LYS A 110 2.64 -40.78 -3.03
C LYS A 110 3.78 -41.79 -2.99
N SER A 111 3.63 -42.82 -2.17
CA SER A 111 4.45 -44.04 -2.25
C SER A 111 3.80 -45.01 -3.23
N TYR A 112 4.52 -45.41 -4.26
CA TYR A 112 4.13 -46.51 -5.15
C TYR A 112 4.91 -47.75 -4.72
N GLN A 113 4.19 -48.84 -4.45
CA GLN A 113 4.73 -50.17 -4.23
C GLN A 113 4.33 -51.05 -5.41
#